data_AF-A0AAE6M950-F1
#
_entry.id   AF-A0AAE6M950-F1
#
_cell.length_a   1.000
_cell.length_b   1.000
_cell.length_c   1.000
_cell.angle_alpha   90.00
_cell.angle_beta   90.00
_cell.angle_gamma   90.00
#
_symmetry.space_group_name_H-M   'P 1'
#
loop_
_entity.id
_entity.type
_entity.pdbx_description
1 polymer ?
#
loop_
_entity_poly.entity_id
_entity_poly.type
_entity_poly.pdbx_seq_one_letter_code
_entity_poly.pdbx_strand_id
1 'polypeptide(L)'
;MRKLALSLILLFFLATLFAQGSDTGSRQNPETVSADEAEQQAKVVSFSLMPRGDAVIISWKTDIPNARLILYRSIKPFRDLSSLATAVPLASFVDNGMPYIDYPIPHIPYYYALVSESDLLSSQFRFIPGENTSSEAIEIFSEDIIKKPAIPPVRPIPLPYLQLPQQEKKEKHFFSSKTEAILRSLTAKKYTYTDLSDLSRYRKVEILQNEVSAPSTGDAQTLRTIVFEELQQAHWDKAITQLQQFLSLQRTERITARSYFYLGQAYFFTEDFKSALLAFLTAEKFYPKQSKEWIQYTLMQMGN
;
A
#
# COMPACT_ATOMS: atom_id res chain seq x y z
N MET A 1 35.70 45.02 -32.10
CA MET A 1 35.86 43.55 -32.13
C MET A 1 36.80 43.15 -30.98
N ARG A 2 36.29 43.10 -29.73
CA ARG A 2 36.10 41.88 -28.88
C ARG A 2 37.36 40.98 -28.83
N LYS A 3 38.29 41.18 -27.87
CA LYS A 3 38.41 40.61 -26.48
C LYS A 3 39.04 39.19 -26.52
N LEU A 4 40.06 38.76 -25.77
CA LEU A 4 40.66 39.07 -24.44
C LEU A 4 42.21 38.84 -24.53
N ALA A 5 43.12 39.70 -24.02
CA ALA A 5 43.51 40.00 -22.62
C ALA A 5 44.01 38.76 -21.84
N LEU A 6 45.10 38.73 -21.06
CA LEU A 6 46.23 39.59 -20.69
C LEU A 6 46.91 38.84 -19.50
N SER A 7 48.25 38.77 -19.45
CA SER A 7 49.14 38.80 -18.25
C SER A 7 48.87 37.93 -17.00
N LEU A 8 49.78 37.63 -16.05
CA LEU A 8 51.22 37.78 -15.80
C LEU A 8 51.33 37.65 -14.24
N ILE A 9 52.27 36.83 -13.74
CA ILE A 9 53.06 37.07 -12.50
C ILE A 9 52.41 36.97 -11.08
N LEU A 10 53.08 36.17 -10.22
CA LEU A 10 53.60 36.45 -8.85
C LEU A 10 53.08 35.70 -7.60
N LEU A 11 54.09 35.20 -6.87
CA LEU A 11 54.36 35.12 -5.41
C LEU A 11 53.52 34.27 -4.43
N PHE A 12 54.22 33.29 -3.83
CA PHE A 12 54.43 33.02 -2.39
C PHE A 12 53.31 33.33 -1.36
N PHE A 13 52.92 32.30 -0.59
CA PHE A 13 52.85 32.27 0.90
C PHE A 13 52.49 30.82 1.33
N LEU A 14 53.41 30.01 1.85
CA LEU A 14 53.82 29.84 3.25
C LEU A 14 52.70 29.33 4.21
N ALA A 15 52.80 28.06 4.62
CA ALA A 15 52.50 27.61 5.99
C ALA A 15 52.96 26.14 6.19
N THR A 16 54.17 26.00 6.74
CA THR A 16 54.60 24.84 7.54
C THR A 16 53.85 24.84 8.87
N LEU A 17 53.36 23.69 9.37
CA LEU A 17 53.70 23.20 10.72
C LEU A 17 53.12 21.82 11.08
N PHE A 18 53.93 21.13 11.88
CA PHE A 18 53.65 20.07 12.86
C PHE A 18 53.79 18.59 12.50
N ALA A 19 54.63 17.98 13.33
CA ALA A 19 55.12 16.64 13.36
C ALA A 19 54.42 15.82 14.46
N GLN A 20 54.67 14.50 14.38
CA GLN A 20 54.53 13.45 15.39
C GLN A 20 53.12 12.94 15.72
N GLY A 21 52.98 11.63 15.59
CA GLY A 21 51.84 10.86 16.08
C GLY A 21 51.78 9.50 15.40
N SER A 22 52.55 8.54 15.91
CA SER A 22 52.46 7.11 15.64
C SER A 22 51.03 6.59 15.77
N ASP A 23 50.51 5.84 14.80
CA ASP A 23 50.00 4.51 15.08
C ASP A 23 49.82 3.66 13.80
N THR A 24 50.01 2.38 14.05
CA THR A 24 49.91 1.19 13.22
C THR A 24 48.54 0.97 12.56
N GLY A 25 48.51 0.20 11.47
CA GLY A 25 47.29 -0.48 11.03
C GLY A 25 46.98 -0.38 9.53
N SER A 26 47.49 -1.36 8.78
CA SER A 26 46.84 -2.04 7.66
C SER A 26 45.71 -1.29 6.92
N ARG A 27 46.05 -0.70 5.77
CA ARG A 27 45.11 -0.50 4.66
C ARG A 27 45.64 -1.20 3.42
N GLN A 28 45.18 -2.44 3.23
CA GLN A 28 45.21 -3.05 1.91
C GLN A 28 44.18 -2.35 1.02
N ASN A 29 44.55 -2.24 -0.25
CA ASN A 29 43.88 -1.56 -1.35
C ASN A 29 42.39 -1.94 -1.53
N PRO A 30 41.60 -1.08 -2.20
CA PRO A 30 40.22 -1.36 -2.56
C PRO A 30 40.14 -2.28 -3.79
N GLU A 31 39.16 -3.18 -3.71
CA GLU A 31 38.28 -3.67 -4.77
C GLU A 31 38.81 -3.63 -6.22
N THR A 32 39.13 -4.82 -6.73
CA THR A 32 38.97 -5.14 -8.16
C THR A 32 38.21 -6.46 -8.30
N VAL A 33 36.99 -6.29 -8.80
CA VAL A 33 36.02 -7.21 -9.40
C VAL A 33 36.54 -8.59 -9.84
N SER A 34 35.90 -9.64 -9.35
CA SER A 34 35.55 -10.86 -10.10
C SER A 34 34.12 -11.22 -9.63
N ALA A 35 33.03 -11.11 -10.39
CA ALA A 35 32.74 -11.56 -11.75
C ALA A 35 32.99 -13.06 -11.99
N ASP A 36 32.80 -13.87 -10.95
CA ASP A 36 32.64 -15.33 -11.04
C ASP A 36 31.69 -15.83 -9.92
N GLU A 37 30.45 -15.36 -9.93
CA GLU A 37 29.33 -16.18 -9.48
C GLU A 37 28.59 -16.58 -10.75
N ALA A 38 29.00 -17.70 -11.34
CA ALA A 38 28.16 -18.37 -12.32
C ALA A 38 26.79 -18.52 -11.69
N GLU A 39 25.75 -17.93 -12.31
CA GLU A 39 24.35 -18.15 -11.94
C GLU A 39 24.10 -19.65 -11.91
N GLN A 40 24.25 -20.20 -10.72
CA GLN A 40 24.25 -21.62 -10.50
C GLN A 40 22.77 -22.02 -10.60
N GLN A 41 22.46 -22.79 -11.63
CA GLN A 41 21.09 -23.16 -11.98
C GLN A 41 20.52 -24.00 -10.85
N ALA A 42 19.65 -23.39 -10.05
CA ALA A 42 19.02 -24.07 -8.93
C ALA A 42 18.00 -25.07 -9.44
N LYS A 43 18.38 -26.34 -9.43
CA LYS A 43 17.48 -27.44 -9.75
C LYS A 43 16.67 -27.83 -8.52
N VAL A 44 15.38 -28.04 -8.74
CA VAL A 44 14.49 -28.64 -7.74
C VAL A 44 14.73 -30.15 -7.76
N VAL A 45 15.22 -30.70 -6.65
CA VAL A 45 15.63 -32.10 -6.51
C VAL A 45 14.46 -32.98 -6.06
N SER A 46 13.53 -32.40 -5.31
CA SER A 46 12.32 -33.11 -4.88
C SER A 46 11.16 -32.15 -4.76
N PHE A 47 9.99 -32.58 -5.23
CA PHE A 47 8.74 -31.84 -5.12
C PHE A 47 7.64 -32.77 -4.66
N SER A 48 7.02 -32.41 -3.55
CA SER A 48 6.01 -33.23 -2.88
C SER A 48 4.80 -32.40 -2.52
N LEU A 49 3.65 -33.04 -2.63
CA LEU A 49 2.37 -32.42 -2.43
C LEU A 49 1.55 -33.31 -1.50
N MET A 50 1.02 -32.71 -0.45
CA MET A 50 0.24 -33.42 0.57
C MET A 50 -1.11 -32.73 0.75
N PRO A 51 -2.21 -33.34 0.26
CA PRO A 51 -3.54 -32.82 0.56
C PRO A 51 -3.84 -33.02 2.06
N ARG A 52 -4.34 -31.97 2.71
CA ARG A 52 -4.74 -31.98 4.12
C ARG A 52 -6.00 -31.14 4.29
N GLY A 53 -7.15 -31.81 4.44
CA GLY A 53 -8.45 -31.13 4.56
C GLY A 53 -8.79 -30.37 3.28
N ASP A 54 -8.95 -29.06 3.40
CA ASP A 54 -9.24 -28.11 2.32
C ASP A 54 -7.98 -27.46 1.72
N ALA A 55 -6.79 -27.90 2.13
CA ALA A 55 -5.51 -27.35 1.68
C ALA A 55 -4.61 -28.40 1.01
N VAL A 56 -3.71 -27.93 0.16
CA VAL A 56 -2.58 -28.69 -0.38
C VAL A 56 -1.29 -28.09 0.15
N ILE A 57 -0.54 -28.89 0.91
CA ILE A 57 0.77 -28.51 1.44
C ILE A 57 1.82 -28.91 0.41
N ILE A 58 2.58 -27.93 -0.04
CA ILE A 58 3.56 -28.03 -1.12
C ILE A 58 4.94 -27.89 -0.49
N SER A 59 5.73 -28.95 -0.58
CA SER A 59 7.09 -28.99 -0.01
C SER A 59 8.09 -29.36 -1.10
N TRP A 60 9.23 -28.68 -1.12
CA TRP A 60 10.29 -28.90 -2.10
C TRP A 60 11.66 -28.96 -1.45
N LYS A 61 12.66 -29.41 -2.21
CA LYS A 61 14.09 -29.23 -1.91
C LYS A 61 14.80 -28.80 -3.17
N THR A 62 15.66 -27.80 -3.04
CA THR A 62 16.55 -27.32 -4.09
C THR A 62 17.97 -27.80 -3.85
N ASP A 63 18.77 -27.87 -4.92
CA ASP A 63 20.20 -28.16 -4.86
C ASP A 63 21.00 -26.96 -4.29
N ILE A 64 20.52 -25.75 -4.55
CA ILE A 64 21.17 -24.50 -4.14
C ILE A 64 20.23 -23.73 -3.21
N PRO A 65 20.67 -23.42 -1.97
CA PRO A 65 19.87 -22.62 -1.05
C PRO A 65 19.71 -21.19 -1.56
N ASN A 66 18.57 -20.55 -1.24
CA ASN A 66 18.20 -19.19 -1.68
C ASN A 66 17.94 -19.03 -3.19
N ALA A 67 17.58 -20.10 -3.89
CA ALA A 67 17.09 -20.01 -5.25
C ALA A 67 15.78 -19.20 -5.34
N ARG A 68 15.62 -18.39 -6.39
CA ARG A 68 14.33 -17.75 -6.70
C ARG A 68 13.44 -18.71 -7.46
N LEU A 69 12.28 -19.01 -6.89
CA LEU A 69 11.35 -20.01 -7.36
C LEU A 69 9.98 -19.39 -7.62
N ILE A 70 9.29 -19.90 -8.64
CA ILE A 70 7.93 -19.53 -9.00
C ILE A 70 7.08 -20.79 -9.00
N LEU A 71 6.00 -20.77 -8.22
CA LEU A 71 5.03 -21.85 -8.12
C LEU A 71 3.87 -21.59 -9.08
N TYR A 72 3.55 -22.58 -9.90
CA TYR A 72 2.45 -22.56 -10.85
C TYR A 72 1.40 -23.61 -10.52
N ARG A 73 0.14 -23.29 -10.83
CA ARG A 73 -1.00 -24.20 -10.76
C ARG A 73 -1.72 -24.28 -12.09
N SER A 74 -2.12 -25.48 -12.50
CA SER A 74 -2.84 -25.72 -13.76
C SER A 74 -3.85 -26.84 -13.60
N ILE A 75 -4.89 -26.87 -14.44
CA ILE A 75 -5.83 -28.00 -14.56
C ILE A 75 -5.37 -29.03 -15.61
N LYS A 76 -4.21 -28.81 -16.23
CA LYS A 76 -3.56 -29.69 -17.20
C LYS A 76 -2.14 -30.00 -16.76
N PRO A 77 -1.59 -31.19 -17.06
CA PRO A 77 -0.22 -31.54 -16.70
C PRO A 77 0.79 -30.63 -17.41
N PHE A 78 1.90 -30.33 -16.73
CA PHE A 78 3.01 -29.61 -17.33
C PHE A 78 3.88 -30.58 -18.13
N ARG A 79 3.97 -30.36 -19.45
CA ARG A 79 4.80 -31.16 -20.36
C ARG A 79 5.93 -30.33 -20.95
N ASP A 80 5.56 -29.17 -21.47
CA ASP A 80 6.46 -28.23 -22.15
C ASP A 80 6.25 -26.81 -21.62
N LEU A 81 7.17 -25.89 -21.93
CA LEU A 81 7.08 -24.48 -21.52
C LEU A 81 5.76 -23.80 -21.94
N SER A 82 5.15 -24.24 -23.05
CA SER A 82 3.83 -23.76 -23.48
C SER A 82 2.72 -24.03 -22.44
N SER A 83 2.89 -25.02 -21.56
CA SER A 83 1.94 -25.32 -20.48
C SER A 83 1.84 -24.17 -19.47
N LEU A 84 2.90 -23.37 -19.33
CA LEU A 84 2.93 -22.20 -18.44
C LEU A 84 1.99 -21.10 -18.92
N ALA A 85 1.72 -20.98 -20.23
CA ALA A 85 0.83 -19.96 -20.78
C ALA A 85 -0.63 -20.11 -20.29
N THR A 86 -1.04 -21.34 -19.95
CA THR A 86 -2.36 -21.65 -19.40
C THR A 86 -2.36 -21.86 -17.89
N ALA A 87 -1.20 -21.75 -17.24
CA ALA A 87 -1.04 -21.95 -15.81
C ALA A 87 -1.17 -20.62 -15.05
N VAL A 88 -1.64 -20.70 -13.81
CA VAL A 88 -1.76 -19.57 -12.90
C VAL A 88 -0.52 -19.52 -12.01
N PRO A 89 0.26 -18.43 -12.00
CA PRO A 89 1.34 -18.23 -11.04
C PRO A 89 0.74 -17.96 -9.65
N LEU A 90 1.08 -18.79 -8.66
CA LEU A 90 0.60 -18.67 -7.29
C LEU A 90 1.49 -17.76 -6.45
N ALA A 91 2.81 -17.91 -6.57
CA ALA A 91 3.77 -17.13 -5.80
C ALA A 91 5.15 -17.13 -6.45
N SER A 92 5.93 -16.08 -6.19
CA SER A 92 7.36 -15.98 -6.46
C SER A 92 8.08 -15.68 -5.15
N PHE A 93 9.08 -16.48 -4.79
CA PHE A 93 9.77 -16.38 -3.51
C PHE A 93 11.21 -16.91 -3.59
N VAL A 94 12.02 -16.53 -2.60
CA VAL A 94 13.35 -17.10 -2.36
C VAL A 94 13.20 -18.34 -1.50
N ASP A 95 13.87 -19.43 -1.86
CA ASP A 95 13.82 -20.67 -1.10
C ASP A 95 14.32 -20.48 0.34
N ASN A 96 13.40 -20.59 1.29
CA ASN A 96 13.64 -20.48 2.72
C ASN A 96 13.36 -21.81 3.44
N GLY A 97 13.11 -22.90 2.71
CA GLY A 97 12.79 -24.23 3.24
C GLY A 97 11.43 -24.36 3.91
N MET A 98 10.58 -23.33 3.87
CA MET A 98 9.22 -23.39 4.43
C MET A 98 8.23 -23.90 3.37
N PRO A 99 7.29 -24.79 3.73
CA PRO A 99 6.29 -25.28 2.78
C PRO A 99 5.30 -24.17 2.41
N TYR A 100 4.75 -24.25 1.19
CA TYR A 100 3.68 -23.39 0.72
C TYR A 100 2.33 -24.07 0.91
N ILE A 101 1.32 -23.33 1.35
CA ILE A 101 -0.04 -23.87 1.56
C ILE A 101 -0.96 -23.22 0.53
N ASP A 102 -1.51 -24.04 -0.37
CA ASP A 102 -2.53 -23.63 -1.33
C ASP A 102 -3.92 -24.12 -0.90
N TYR A 103 -4.96 -23.36 -1.23
CA TYR A 103 -6.37 -23.70 -1.00
C TYR A 103 -7.10 -23.79 -2.35
N PRO A 104 -6.91 -24.88 -3.11
CA PRO A 104 -7.58 -25.05 -4.40
C PRO A 104 -9.09 -25.23 -4.24
N ILE A 105 -9.85 -25.13 -5.34
CA ILE A 105 -11.29 -25.40 -5.31
C ILE A 105 -11.50 -26.92 -5.17
N PRO A 106 -12.37 -27.40 -4.25
CA PRO A 106 -12.68 -28.82 -4.15
C PRO A 106 -13.26 -29.40 -5.43
N HIS A 107 -13.01 -30.69 -5.64
CA HIS A 107 -13.47 -31.45 -6.81
C HIS A 107 -12.91 -31.05 -8.17
N ILE A 108 -11.81 -30.30 -8.17
CA ILE A 108 -11.07 -29.98 -9.39
C ILE A 108 -9.66 -30.59 -9.27
N PRO A 109 -9.23 -31.42 -10.24
CA PRO A 109 -7.89 -31.98 -10.25
C PRO A 109 -6.88 -30.90 -10.68
N TYR A 110 -5.95 -30.56 -9.79
CA TYR A 110 -4.90 -29.58 -10.05
C TYR A 110 -3.51 -30.21 -10.17
N TYR A 111 -2.72 -29.67 -11.09
CA TYR A 111 -1.30 -29.93 -11.25
C TYR A 111 -0.51 -28.73 -10.76
N TYR A 112 0.65 -29.01 -10.17
CA TYR A 112 1.57 -27.98 -9.68
C TYR A 112 2.94 -28.15 -10.31
N ALA A 113 3.59 -27.02 -10.59
CA ALA A 113 4.98 -26.99 -11.05
C ALA A 113 5.75 -25.90 -10.32
N LEU A 114 6.99 -26.19 -9.99
CA LEU A 114 7.93 -25.26 -9.39
C LEU A 114 9.06 -25.01 -10.39
N VAL A 115 9.24 -23.76 -10.78
CA VAL A 115 10.21 -23.37 -11.79
C VAL A 115 11.12 -22.30 -11.23
N SER A 116 12.43 -22.43 -11.41
CA SER A 116 13.37 -21.38 -11.02
C SER A 116 13.36 -20.24 -12.03
N GLU A 117 13.61 -19.02 -11.57
CA GLU A 117 13.64 -17.84 -12.45
C GLU A 117 14.77 -17.93 -13.50
N SER A 118 15.92 -18.50 -13.12
CA SER A 118 17.04 -18.75 -14.02
C SER A 118 16.73 -19.83 -15.07
N ASP A 119 15.96 -20.86 -14.69
CA ASP A 119 15.56 -21.90 -15.65
C ASP A 119 14.60 -21.39 -16.72
N LEU A 120 13.74 -20.40 -16.43
CA LEU A 120 12.86 -19.77 -17.41
C LEU A 120 13.63 -19.00 -18.49
N LEU A 121 14.78 -18.43 -18.14
CA LEU A 121 15.66 -17.72 -19.06
C LEU A 121 16.49 -18.70 -19.91
N SER A 122 16.67 -19.93 -19.42
CA SER A 122 17.40 -20.98 -20.11
C SER A 122 16.48 -21.79 -21.04
N SER A 123 16.91 -22.04 -22.27
CA SER A 123 16.14 -22.86 -23.24
C SER A 123 16.16 -24.37 -22.94
N GLN A 124 16.75 -24.79 -21.80
CA GLN A 124 16.99 -26.20 -21.49
C GLN A 124 16.11 -26.77 -20.37
N PHE A 125 15.19 -25.97 -19.82
CA PHE A 125 14.30 -26.42 -18.75
C PHE A 125 13.32 -27.51 -19.21
N ARG A 126 13.18 -28.57 -18.42
CA ARG A 126 12.24 -29.67 -18.65
C ARG A 126 11.41 -29.93 -17.41
N PHE A 127 10.13 -30.23 -17.61
CA PHE A 127 9.25 -30.68 -16.53
C PHE A 127 9.50 -32.18 -16.27
N ILE A 128 9.95 -32.50 -15.07
CA ILE A 128 10.25 -33.86 -14.60
C ILE A 128 9.27 -34.17 -13.44
N PRO A 129 8.31 -35.09 -13.65
CA PRO A 129 7.38 -35.53 -12.60
C PRO A 129 8.10 -36.01 -11.33
N GLY A 130 7.70 -35.51 -10.17
CA GLY A 130 8.27 -35.84 -8.85
C GLY A 130 9.48 -34.99 -8.44
N GLU A 131 10.12 -34.29 -9.38
CA GLU A 131 11.25 -33.40 -9.09
C GLU A 131 10.83 -31.94 -9.06
N ASN A 132 10.24 -31.44 -10.14
CA ASN A 132 9.81 -30.04 -10.26
C ASN A 132 8.32 -29.90 -10.60
N THR A 133 7.63 -31.02 -10.83
CA THR A 133 6.23 -31.06 -11.25
C THR A 133 5.49 -32.17 -10.53
N SER A 134 4.22 -31.98 -10.24
CA SER A 134 3.31 -33.03 -9.76
C SER A 134 3.18 -34.16 -10.80
N SER A 135 3.42 -35.40 -10.39
CA SER A 135 3.20 -36.58 -11.24
C SER A 135 1.71 -36.89 -11.46
N GLU A 136 0.91 -36.71 -10.43
CA GLU A 136 -0.53 -36.94 -10.43
C GLU A 136 -1.27 -35.64 -10.12
N ALA A 137 -2.51 -35.54 -10.61
CA ALA A 137 -3.37 -34.42 -10.24
C ALA A 137 -3.85 -34.59 -8.80
N ILE A 138 -3.88 -33.48 -8.07
CA ILE A 138 -4.35 -33.47 -6.69
C ILE A 138 -5.71 -32.82 -6.66
N GLU A 139 -6.65 -33.57 -6.09
CA GLU A 139 -8.00 -33.13 -5.82
C GLU A 139 -8.17 -33.11 -4.29
N ILE A 140 -8.70 -32.00 -3.78
CA ILE A 140 -9.18 -31.95 -2.41
C ILE A 140 -10.66 -32.33 -2.39
N PHE A 141 -11.02 -33.21 -1.46
CA PHE A 141 -12.39 -33.61 -1.21
C PHE A 141 -12.86 -32.90 0.05
N SER A 142 -13.74 -31.90 -0.10
CA SER A 142 -14.34 -31.22 1.04
C SER A 142 -15.66 -31.91 1.39
N GLU A 143 -15.67 -32.69 2.47
CA GLU A 143 -16.89 -33.36 2.99
C GLU A 143 -17.94 -32.37 3.52
N ASP A 144 -17.57 -31.10 3.71
CA ASP A 144 -18.44 -30.05 4.25
C ASP A 144 -19.47 -29.52 3.24
N ILE A 145 -19.38 -29.90 1.97
CA ILE A 145 -20.42 -29.56 0.98
C ILE A 145 -21.70 -30.38 1.23
N ILE A 146 -21.59 -31.63 1.69
CA ILE A 146 -22.73 -32.56 1.85
C ILE A 146 -23.45 -32.38 3.20
N LYS A 147 -22.80 -31.73 4.18
CA LYS A 147 -23.42 -31.37 5.47
C LYS A 147 -23.99 -29.95 5.51
N LYS A 148 -24.15 -29.29 4.37
CA LYS A 148 -24.85 -28.00 4.30
C LYS A 148 -26.35 -28.27 4.08
N PRO A 149 -27.22 -28.09 5.09
CA PRO A 149 -28.66 -28.20 4.86
C PRO A 149 -29.08 -27.21 3.77
N ALA A 150 -30.09 -27.60 2.98
CA ALA A 150 -30.73 -26.76 1.96
C ALA A 150 -30.80 -25.31 2.44
N ILE A 151 -30.28 -24.38 1.63
CA ILE A 151 -30.14 -22.95 1.93
C ILE A 151 -31.42 -22.49 2.65
N PRO A 152 -31.39 -22.30 3.98
CA PRO A 152 -32.49 -21.67 4.67
C PRO A 152 -32.63 -20.27 4.04
N PRO A 153 -33.85 -19.72 3.90
CA PRO A 153 -34.00 -18.33 3.45
C PRO A 153 -33.01 -17.50 4.26
N VAL A 154 -32.15 -16.74 3.56
CA VAL A 154 -31.07 -15.94 4.13
C VAL A 154 -31.71 -14.87 5.00
N ARG A 155 -32.11 -15.26 6.20
CA ARG A 155 -32.20 -14.35 7.31
C ARG A 155 -30.76 -13.91 7.52
N PRO A 156 -30.48 -12.60 7.62
CA PRO A 156 -29.14 -12.16 7.97
C PRO A 156 -28.73 -12.95 9.20
N ILE A 157 -27.52 -13.50 9.15
CA ILE A 157 -26.86 -14.14 10.29
C ILE A 157 -27.12 -13.19 11.46
N PRO A 158 -27.79 -13.64 12.54
CA PRO A 158 -28.01 -12.76 13.67
C PRO A 158 -26.62 -12.29 14.08
N LEU A 159 -26.49 -10.97 14.22
CA LEU A 159 -25.22 -10.31 14.51
C LEU A 159 -24.46 -11.16 15.53
N PRO A 160 -23.19 -11.54 15.27
CA PRO A 160 -22.41 -12.30 16.23
C PRO A 160 -22.60 -11.66 17.60
N TYR A 161 -23.06 -12.44 18.59
CA TYR A 161 -23.20 -11.92 19.94
C TYR A 161 -21.80 -11.58 20.40
N LEU A 162 -21.51 -10.28 20.43
CA LEU A 162 -20.35 -9.77 21.13
C LEU A 162 -20.51 -10.27 22.57
N GLN A 163 -19.69 -11.26 22.94
CA GLN A 163 -19.47 -11.59 24.33
C GLN A 163 -18.79 -10.37 24.93
N LEU A 164 -19.61 -9.42 25.38
CA LEU A 164 -19.14 -8.37 26.26
C LEU A 164 -18.49 -9.15 27.41
N PRO A 165 -17.18 -8.94 27.70
CA PRO A 165 -16.63 -9.48 28.94
C PRO A 165 -17.64 -9.09 30.03
N GLN A 166 -18.10 -10.09 30.80
CA GLN A 166 -18.92 -9.82 31.98
C GLN A 166 -18.32 -8.58 32.62
N GLN A 167 -19.13 -7.55 32.89
CA GLN A 167 -18.63 -6.32 33.49
C GLN A 167 -17.80 -6.73 34.70
N GLU A 168 -16.48 -6.80 34.53
CA GLU A 168 -15.57 -6.77 35.64
C GLU A 168 -15.99 -5.50 36.33
N LYS A 169 -16.41 -5.67 37.58
CA LYS A 169 -16.91 -4.61 38.43
C LYS A 169 -15.81 -3.56 38.43
N LYS A 170 -15.86 -2.59 37.52
CA LYS A 170 -14.76 -1.69 37.20
C LYS A 170 -14.38 -1.09 38.53
N GLU A 171 -13.24 -1.50 39.07
CA GLU A 171 -12.74 -0.85 40.25
C GLU A 171 -12.60 0.61 39.84
N LYS A 172 -13.29 1.48 40.57
CA LYS A 172 -13.22 2.91 40.30
C LYS A 172 -11.81 3.32 40.71
N HIS A 173 -10.89 3.24 39.76
CA HIS A 173 -9.56 3.82 39.93
C HIS A 173 -9.76 5.33 39.91
N PHE A 174 -9.62 5.93 41.08
CA PHE A 174 -9.54 7.37 41.20
C PHE A 174 -8.13 7.80 40.84
N PHE A 175 -8.04 8.85 40.03
CA PHE A 175 -6.77 9.51 39.82
C PHE A 175 -6.37 10.24 41.10
N SER A 176 -5.08 10.54 41.27
CA SER A 176 -4.66 11.44 42.34
C SER A 176 -5.34 12.80 42.19
N SER A 177 -5.58 13.51 43.29
CA SER A 177 -6.17 14.86 43.27
C SER A 177 -5.42 15.83 42.34
N LYS A 178 -4.09 15.69 42.26
CA LYS A 178 -3.24 16.43 41.33
C LYS A 178 -3.55 16.10 39.87
N THR A 179 -3.69 14.81 39.55
CA THR A 179 -4.02 14.33 38.20
C THR A 179 -5.43 14.75 37.79
N GLU A 180 -6.41 14.71 38.70
CA GLU A 180 -7.77 15.19 38.45
C GLU A 180 -7.83 16.70 38.19
N ALA A 181 -7.04 17.51 38.92
CA ALA A 181 -6.96 18.95 38.69
C ALA A 181 -6.41 19.29 37.29
N ILE A 182 -5.41 18.53 36.84
CA ILE A 182 -4.85 18.65 35.47
C ILE A 182 -5.88 18.20 34.44
N LEU A 183 -6.55 17.07 34.66
CA LEU A 183 -7.63 16.60 33.78
C LEU A 183 -8.76 17.62 33.68
N ARG A 184 -9.12 18.28 34.79
CA ARG A 184 -10.16 19.30 34.82
C ARG A 184 -9.76 20.55 34.05
N SER A 185 -8.50 20.97 34.08
CA SER A 185 -8.03 22.10 33.26
C SER A 185 -7.97 21.75 31.77
N LEU A 186 -7.60 20.50 31.43
CA LEU A 186 -7.56 20.01 30.05
C LEU A 186 -8.96 19.78 29.46
N THR A 187 -9.91 19.32 30.27
CA THR A 187 -11.29 19.00 29.86
C THR A 187 -12.28 20.13 30.13
N ALA A 188 -11.86 21.26 30.71
CA ALA A 188 -12.70 22.44 30.91
C ALA A 188 -13.30 22.97 29.59
N LYS A 189 -12.67 22.68 28.44
CA LYS A 189 -13.33 22.74 27.12
C LYS A 189 -13.95 21.40 26.78
N LYS A 190 -15.10 21.10 27.40
CA LYS A 190 -15.96 20.00 26.96
C LYS A 190 -16.66 20.45 25.68
N TYR A 191 -16.24 19.93 24.53
CA TYR A 191 -17.08 19.94 23.34
C TYR A 191 -18.21 18.93 23.57
N THR A 192 -19.42 19.43 23.79
CA THR A 192 -20.62 18.60 23.85
C THR A 192 -20.90 18.07 22.43
N TYR A 193 -21.43 16.86 22.26
CA TYR A 193 -21.79 16.34 20.91
C TYR A 193 -22.79 17.28 20.20
N THR A 194 -23.59 18.01 20.99
CA THR A 194 -24.50 19.08 20.57
C THR A 194 -23.78 20.36 20.11
N ASP A 195 -22.57 20.65 20.59
CA ASP A 195 -21.76 21.79 20.08
C ASP A 195 -21.19 21.51 18.68
N LEU A 196 -20.91 20.23 18.36
CA LEU A 196 -20.41 19.84 17.03
C LEU A 196 -21.49 19.97 15.96
N SER A 197 -22.76 19.75 16.30
CA SER A 197 -23.88 20.02 15.39
C SER A 197 -24.03 21.50 15.08
N ASP A 198 -23.79 22.42 16.02
CA ASP A 198 -23.83 23.86 15.75
C ASP A 198 -22.58 24.35 14.98
N LEU A 199 -21.41 23.75 15.20
CA LEU A 199 -20.20 24.00 14.39
C LEU A 199 -20.33 23.52 12.93
N SER A 200 -21.16 22.50 12.69
CA SER A 200 -21.40 21.97 11.34
C SER A 200 -22.22 22.92 10.46
N ARG A 201 -23.03 23.80 11.06
CA ARG A 201 -23.95 24.71 10.34
C ARG A 201 -23.27 25.92 9.73
N TYR A 202 -22.06 26.27 10.18
CA TYR A 202 -21.32 27.45 9.71
C TYR A 202 -19.85 27.12 9.44
N ARG A 203 -19.63 26.18 8.53
CA ARG A 203 -18.28 25.89 8.03
C ARG A 203 -17.93 26.88 6.93
N LYS A 204 -16.70 27.40 6.96
CA LYS A 204 -16.12 28.23 5.90
C LYS A 204 -15.19 27.36 5.03
N VAL A 205 -15.03 27.75 3.77
CA VAL A 205 -14.04 27.15 2.86
C VAL A 205 -12.66 27.12 3.51
N GLU A 206 -12.04 25.96 3.51
CA GLU A 206 -10.69 25.74 3.98
C GLU A 206 -9.72 25.82 2.79
N ILE A 207 -8.84 26.82 2.81
CA ILE A 207 -7.79 26.99 1.80
C ILE A 207 -6.53 26.29 2.30
N LEU A 208 -6.04 25.30 1.55
CA LEU A 208 -4.82 24.57 1.88
C LEU A 208 -3.59 25.50 1.78
N GLN A 209 -2.57 25.25 2.61
CA GLN A 209 -1.31 26.02 2.60
C GLN A 209 -0.63 26.05 1.22
N ASN A 210 -0.88 25.03 0.40
CA ASN A 210 -0.40 24.95 -0.98
C ASN A 210 -0.91 26.09 -1.88
N GLU A 211 -2.08 26.67 -1.60
CA GLU A 211 -2.65 27.78 -2.39
C GLU A 211 -2.23 29.16 -1.87
N VAL A 212 -1.72 29.21 -0.64
CA VAL A 212 -1.11 30.41 -0.06
C VAL A 212 0.35 30.55 -0.53
N SER A 213 1.03 29.42 -0.74
CA SER A 213 2.41 29.37 -1.19
C SER A 213 2.53 29.66 -2.70
N ALA A 214 3.69 30.14 -3.15
CA ALA A 214 3.94 30.41 -4.56
C ALA A 214 3.77 29.12 -5.40
N PRO A 215 2.98 29.14 -6.49
CA PRO A 215 2.72 27.94 -7.27
C PRO A 215 3.95 27.53 -8.05
N SER A 216 4.29 26.25 -8.00
CA SER A 216 5.48 25.69 -8.63
C SER A 216 5.24 25.22 -10.07
N THR A 217 3.99 25.16 -10.54
CA THR A 217 3.60 24.58 -11.84
C THR A 217 2.38 25.31 -12.40
N GLY A 218 2.25 25.39 -13.73
CA GLY A 218 1.10 26.02 -14.39
C GLY A 218 -0.25 25.47 -13.92
N ASP A 219 -0.34 24.15 -13.78
CA ASP A 219 -1.54 23.47 -13.26
C ASP A 219 -1.89 23.89 -11.83
N ALA A 220 -0.89 24.11 -10.97
CA ALA A 220 -1.09 24.59 -9.61
C ALA A 220 -1.57 26.06 -9.62
N GLN A 221 -1.10 26.87 -10.57
CA GLN A 221 -1.58 28.23 -10.75
C GLN A 221 -3.05 28.25 -11.22
N THR A 222 -3.43 27.38 -12.16
CA THR A 222 -4.82 27.27 -12.60
C THR A 222 -5.75 26.84 -11.47
N LEU A 223 -5.37 25.81 -10.71
CA LEU A 223 -6.16 25.37 -9.55
C LEU A 223 -6.32 26.49 -8.53
N ARG A 224 -5.25 27.23 -8.26
CA ARG A 224 -5.26 28.38 -7.36
C ARG A 224 -6.27 29.43 -7.80
N THR A 225 -6.28 29.79 -9.09
CA THR A 225 -7.25 30.73 -9.65
C THR A 225 -8.68 30.27 -9.41
N ILE A 226 -9.00 29.00 -9.69
CA ILE A 226 -10.35 28.44 -9.45
C ILE A 226 -10.74 28.56 -7.97
N VAL A 227 -9.82 28.25 -7.04
CA VAL A 227 -10.08 28.32 -5.59
C VAL A 227 -10.34 29.76 -5.12
N PHE A 228 -9.53 30.73 -5.54
CA PHE A 228 -9.67 32.12 -5.11
C PHE A 228 -10.82 32.87 -5.81
N GLU A 229 -11.11 32.56 -7.06
CA GLU A 229 -12.16 33.25 -7.84
C GLU A 229 -13.55 32.64 -7.64
N GLU A 230 -13.67 31.31 -7.56
CA GLU A 230 -14.97 30.65 -7.49
C GLU A 230 -15.32 30.18 -6.07
N LEU A 231 -14.42 29.44 -5.40
CA LEU A 231 -14.71 28.87 -4.07
C LEU A 231 -14.79 29.93 -2.98
N GLN A 232 -13.86 30.90 -2.97
CA GLN A 232 -13.89 31.95 -1.96
C GLN A 232 -15.08 32.91 -2.12
N GLN A 233 -15.59 33.07 -3.35
CA GLN A 233 -16.77 33.89 -3.65
C GLN A 233 -18.10 33.12 -3.51
N ALA A 234 -18.05 31.87 -3.05
CA ALA A 234 -19.22 30.99 -2.88
C ALA A 234 -19.98 30.68 -4.20
N HIS A 235 -19.31 30.71 -5.34
CA HIS A 235 -19.88 30.30 -6.63
C HIS A 235 -19.76 28.78 -6.81
N TRP A 236 -20.49 28.01 -5.99
CA TRP A 236 -20.31 26.55 -5.88
C TRP A 236 -20.52 25.80 -7.20
N ASP A 237 -21.58 26.09 -7.94
CA ASP A 237 -21.90 25.40 -9.19
C ASP A 237 -20.84 25.61 -10.28
N LYS A 238 -20.30 26.85 -10.35
CA LYS A 238 -19.21 27.20 -11.26
C LYS A 238 -17.92 26.52 -10.83
N ALA A 239 -17.61 26.53 -9.53
CA ALA A 239 -16.44 25.85 -8.97
C ALA A 239 -16.46 24.35 -9.29
N ILE A 240 -17.61 23.67 -9.11
CA ILE A 240 -17.77 22.25 -9.44
C ILE A 240 -17.46 22.01 -10.91
N THR A 241 -18.07 22.79 -11.80
CA THR A 241 -17.89 22.65 -13.26
C THR A 241 -16.42 22.84 -13.65
N GLN A 242 -15.77 23.89 -13.16
CA GLN A 242 -14.37 24.18 -13.46
C GLN A 242 -13.42 23.14 -12.87
N LEU A 243 -13.67 22.65 -11.65
CA LEU A 243 -12.87 21.60 -11.02
C LEU A 243 -13.02 20.26 -11.73
N GLN A 244 -14.22 19.90 -12.20
CA GLN A 244 -14.44 18.70 -13.00
C GLN A 244 -13.74 18.77 -14.35
N GLN A 245 -13.81 19.91 -15.05
CA GLN A 245 -13.04 20.14 -16.29
C GLN A 245 -11.53 20.12 -16.01
N PHE A 246 -11.09 20.65 -14.88
CA PHE A 246 -9.69 20.61 -14.49
C PHE A 246 -9.21 19.17 -14.25
N LEU A 247 -10.07 18.32 -13.67
CA LEU A 247 -9.83 16.90 -13.40
C LEU A 247 -9.97 15.99 -14.63
N SER A 248 -10.58 16.44 -15.74
CA SER A 248 -10.67 15.64 -16.96
C SER A 248 -9.33 15.49 -17.69
N LEU A 249 -8.34 16.31 -17.32
CA LEU A 249 -6.98 16.26 -17.85
C LEU A 249 -6.08 15.44 -16.91
N GLN A 250 -5.10 14.71 -17.46
CA GLN A 250 -4.14 13.97 -16.63
C GLN A 250 -3.25 14.94 -15.86
N ARG A 251 -3.30 14.87 -14.52
CA ARG A 251 -2.49 15.67 -13.61
C ARG A 251 -1.72 14.77 -12.65
N THR A 252 -0.74 15.35 -11.97
CA THR A 252 -0.03 14.63 -10.89
C THR A 252 -1.01 14.20 -9.79
N GLU A 253 -0.72 13.09 -9.11
CA GLU A 253 -1.58 12.58 -8.03
C GLU A 253 -1.84 13.64 -6.95
N ARG A 254 -0.84 14.46 -6.62
CA ARG A 254 -0.94 15.52 -5.61
C ARG A 254 -1.85 16.68 -6.04
N ILE A 255 -1.85 17.05 -7.32
CA ILE A 255 -2.78 18.07 -7.85
C ILE A 255 -4.19 17.51 -7.92
N THR A 256 -4.33 16.27 -8.35
CA THR A 256 -5.60 15.55 -8.42
C THR A 256 -6.25 15.46 -7.04
N ALA A 257 -5.50 15.03 -6.01
CA ALA A 257 -5.99 14.95 -4.64
C ALA A 257 -6.41 16.31 -4.06
N ARG A 258 -5.66 17.39 -4.34
CA ARG A 258 -6.07 18.76 -3.96
C ARG A 258 -7.37 19.18 -4.63
N SER A 259 -7.50 18.88 -5.92
CA SER A 259 -8.69 19.24 -6.70
C SER A 259 -9.91 18.49 -6.15
N TYR A 260 -9.78 17.22 -5.80
CA TYR A 260 -10.83 16.46 -5.10
C TYR A 260 -11.16 17.01 -3.72
N PHE A 261 -10.17 17.48 -2.94
CA PHE A 261 -10.44 18.13 -1.65
C PHE A 261 -11.34 19.37 -1.82
N TYR A 262 -11.04 20.21 -2.81
CA TYR A 262 -11.84 21.40 -3.11
C TYR A 262 -13.20 21.07 -3.74
N LEU A 263 -13.25 20.05 -4.58
CA LEU A 263 -14.50 19.54 -5.14
C LEU A 263 -15.42 19.01 -4.02
N GLY A 264 -14.85 18.32 -3.03
CA GLY A 264 -15.59 17.84 -1.86
C GLY A 264 -16.17 18.98 -1.03
N GLN A 265 -15.42 20.07 -0.84
CA GLN A 265 -15.95 21.26 -0.17
C GLN A 265 -17.08 21.90 -0.97
N ALA A 266 -16.95 22.03 -2.29
CA ALA A 266 -18.00 22.58 -3.13
C ALA A 266 -19.30 21.76 -3.03
N TYR A 267 -19.19 20.43 -3.14
CA TYR A 267 -20.34 19.53 -2.98
C TYR A 267 -20.97 19.58 -1.59
N PHE A 268 -20.15 19.75 -0.55
CA PHE A 268 -20.65 19.90 0.81
C PHE A 268 -21.55 21.14 0.94
N PHE A 269 -21.16 22.26 0.31
CA PHE A 269 -21.95 23.49 0.32
C PHE A 269 -23.17 23.47 -0.60
N THR A 270 -23.21 22.58 -1.60
CA THR A 270 -24.40 22.32 -2.42
C THR A 270 -25.28 21.19 -1.86
N GLU A 271 -25.03 20.75 -0.63
CA GLU A 271 -25.77 19.67 0.06
C GLU A 271 -25.69 18.29 -0.61
N ASP A 272 -24.79 18.09 -1.58
CA ASP A 272 -24.51 16.76 -2.15
C ASP A 272 -23.45 16.04 -1.29
N PHE A 273 -23.89 15.61 -0.10
CA PHE A 273 -23.02 14.97 0.87
C PHE A 273 -22.43 13.64 0.37
N LYS A 274 -23.11 12.94 -0.55
CA LYS A 274 -22.60 11.69 -1.12
C LYS A 274 -21.37 11.95 -1.99
N SER A 275 -21.49 12.89 -2.92
CA SER A 275 -20.38 13.29 -3.79
C SER A 275 -19.25 13.93 -2.99
N ALA A 276 -19.60 14.74 -1.98
CA ALA A 276 -18.62 15.33 -1.05
C ALA A 276 -17.79 14.26 -0.34
N LEU A 277 -18.44 13.23 0.21
CA LEU A 277 -17.77 12.15 0.94
C LEU A 277 -16.76 11.41 0.05
N LEU A 278 -17.16 11.03 -1.16
CA LEU A 278 -16.29 10.34 -2.12
C LEU A 278 -15.08 11.20 -2.51
N ALA A 279 -15.30 12.49 -2.72
CA ALA A 279 -14.23 13.43 -3.05
C ALA A 279 -13.23 13.57 -1.89
N PHE A 280 -13.69 13.66 -0.64
CA PHE A 280 -12.81 13.71 0.53
C PHE A 280 -12.04 12.40 0.77
N LEU A 281 -12.67 11.24 0.57
CA LEU A 281 -11.99 9.94 0.65
C LEU A 281 -10.88 9.83 -0.41
N THR A 282 -11.12 10.36 -1.61
CA THR A 282 -10.11 10.40 -2.68
C THR A 282 -8.94 11.32 -2.32
N ALA A 283 -9.20 12.42 -1.63
CA ALA A 283 -8.17 13.36 -1.15
C ALA A 283 -7.40 12.86 0.09
N GLU A 284 -7.94 11.89 0.84
CA GLU A 284 -7.41 11.45 2.14
C GLU A 284 -5.96 10.99 2.06
N LYS A 285 -5.57 10.32 0.96
CA LYS A 285 -4.19 9.83 0.74
C LYS A 285 -3.14 10.93 0.94
N PHE A 286 -3.42 12.16 0.51
CA PHE A 286 -2.48 13.28 0.57
C PHE A 286 -2.82 14.32 1.64
N TYR A 287 -4.10 14.40 2.05
CA TYR A 287 -4.59 15.37 3.03
C TYR A 287 -5.37 14.68 4.15
N PRO A 288 -4.75 13.77 4.92
CA PRO A 288 -5.48 12.91 5.85
C PRO A 288 -6.09 13.69 7.00
N LYS A 289 -5.42 14.72 7.52
CA LYS A 289 -5.93 15.52 8.64
C LYS A 289 -7.17 16.31 8.22
N GLN A 290 -7.04 17.08 7.14
CA GLN A 290 -8.10 17.93 6.63
C GLN A 290 -9.27 17.08 6.15
N SER A 291 -9.01 16.03 5.36
CA SER A 291 -10.07 15.18 4.82
C SER A 291 -10.82 14.45 5.92
N LYS A 292 -10.15 13.95 6.97
CA LYS A 292 -10.84 13.30 8.10
C LYS A 292 -11.83 14.22 8.81
N GLU A 293 -11.43 15.47 9.04
CA GLU A 293 -12.35 16.45 9.60
C GLU A 293 -13.57 16.60 8.70
N TRP A 294 -13.39 16.91 7.42
CA TRP A 294 -14.48 17.09 6.46
C TRP A 294 -15.36 15.84 6.26
N ILE A 295 -14.77 14.64 6.25
CA ILE A 295 -15.49 13.35 6.21
C ILE A 295 -16.42 13.25 7.43
N GLN A 296 -15.92 13.57 8.62
CA GLN A 296 -16.73 13.52 9.84
C GLN A 296 -17.94 14.46 9.75
N TYR A 297 -17.77 15.69 9.26
CA TYR A 297 -18.90 16.63 9.08
C TYR A 297 -19.88 16.16 8.01
N THR A 298 -19.38 15.63 6.90
CA THR A 298 -20.22 15.10 5.83
C THR A 298 -21.09 13.95 6.34
N LEU A 299 -20.51 13.03 7.10
CA LEU A 299 -21.24 11.92 7.73
C LEU A 299 -22.26 12.41 8.77
N MET A 300 -21.95 13.46 9.52
CA MET A 300 -22.91 14.07 10.45
C MET A 300 -24.14 14.64 9.72
N GLN A 301 -23.94 15.32 8.57
CA GLN A 301 -25.06 15.85 7.78
C GLN A 301 -25.91 14.75 7.13
N MET A 302 -25.29 13.63 6.75
CA MET A 302 -26.02 12.47 6.20
C MET A 302 -26.83 11.69 7.24
N GLY A 303 -26.46 11.80 8.52
CA GLY A 303 -27.11 11.11 9.62
C GLY A 303 -28.26 11.86 10.28
N ASN A 304 -28.45 13.15 9.93
CA ASN A 304 -29.59 13.98 10.33
C ASN A 304 -30.71 13.89 9.29
#